data_AF-A0A527XHM1-F1
#
_entry.id   AF-A0A527XHM1-F1
#
_cell.length_a   1.000
_cell.length_b   1.000
_cell.length_c   1.000
_cell.angle_alpha   90.00
_cell.angle_beta   90.00
_cell.angle_gamma   90.00
#
_symmetry.space_group_name_H-M   'P 1'
#
loop_
_entity.id
_entity.type
_entity.pdbx_description
1 polymer ?
#
loop_
_entity_poly.entity_id
_entity_poly.type
_entity_poly.pdbx_seq_one_letter_code
_entity_poly.pdbx_strand_id
1 'polypeptide(L)' 'AAGQPVRKDDNPAVFEERLREYYKKTAPLTGYYYAKGKLRTVDGMASIDAVTDEIGKVLAAAAK' A
#
# COMPACT_ATOMS: atom_id res chain seq x y z
N ALA A 1 -5.40 16.10 -4.67
CA ALA A 1 -6.61 15.35 -4.26
C ALA A 1 -7.77 15.74 -5.18
N ALA A 2 -8.71 14.84 -5.47
CA ALA A 2 -9.79 15.05 -6.43
C ALA A 2 -10.85 16.12 -6.02
N GLY A 3 -10.55 16.99 -5.03
CA GLY A 3 -11.44 18.06 -4.57
C GLY A 3 -12.71 17.59 -3.85
N GLN A 4 -12.79 16.30 -3.50
CA GLN A 4 -13.97 15.73 -2.85
C GLN A 4 -14.05 16.14 -1.37
N PRO A 5 -15.28 16.21 -0.80
CA PRO A 5 -15.47 16.50 0.61
C PRO A 5 -14.73 15.47 1.48
N VAL A 6 -14.11 15.95 2.56
CA VAL A 6 -13.46 15.11 3.57
C VAL A 6 -14.47 14.11 4.12
N ARG A 7 -14.08 12.84 4.25
CA ARG A 7 -15.02 11.82 4.75
C ARG A 7 -15.29 12.06 6.23
N LYS A 8 -16.49 11.71 6.68
CA LYS A 8 -16.89 11.86 8.10
C LYS A 8 -15.96 11.09 9.07
N ASP A 9 -15.31 10.04 8.58
CA ASP A 9 -14.40 9.18 9.34
C ASP A 9 -12.93 9.63 9.30
N ASP A 10 -12.60 10.73 8.61
CA ASP A 10 -11.23 11.26 8.54
C ASP A 10 -10.90 12.10 9.80
N ASN A 11 -10.80 11.45 10.95
CA ASN A 11 -10.38 12.06 12.22
C ASN A 11 -9.28 11.22 12.92
N PRO A 12 -8.47 11.84 13.81
CA PRO A 12 -7.31 11.15 14.41
C PRO A 12 -7.64 9.85 15.15
N ALA A 13 -8.76 9.82 15.89
CA ALA A 13 -9.15 8.64 16.66
C ALA A 13 -9.47 7.46 15.73
N VAL A 14 -10.24 7.70 14.66
CA VAL A 14 -10.56 6.69 13.66
C VAL A 14 -9.32 6.28 12.85
N PHE A 15 -8.41 7.23 12.58
CA PHE A 15 -7.17 6.92 11.88
C PHE A 15 -6.30 5.94 12.67
N GLU A 16 -6.13 6.15 13.98
CA GLU A 16 -5.35 5.26 14.84
C GLU A 16 -5.94 3.84 14.86
N GLU A 17 -7.26 3.73 15.06
CA GLU A 17 -7.96 2.44 15.07
C GLU A 17 -7.76 1.70 13.74
N ARG A 18 -7.93 2.40 12.61
CA ARG A 18 -7.76 1.82 11.28
C ARG A 18 -6.33 1.38 11.01
N LEU A 19 -5.33 2.16 11.44
CA LEU A 19 -3.93 1.81 11.28
C LEU A 19 -3.57 0.56 12.10
N ARG A 20 -4.06 0.48 13.34
CA ARG A 20 -3.89 -0.69 14.22
C ARG A 20 -4.54 -1.94 13.62
N GLU A 21 -5.78 -1.83 13.16
CA GLU A 21 -6.51 -2.93 12.52
C GLU A 21 -5.86 -3.39 11.21
N TYR A 22 -5.36 -2.44 10.40
CA TYR A 22 -4.57 -2.74 9.21
C TYR A 22 -3.37 -3.59 9.58
N TYR A 23 -2.50 -3.13 10.49
CA TYR A 23 -1.31 -3.90 10.89
C TYR A 23 -1.66 -5.30 11.39
N LYS A 24 -2.69 -5.42 12.25
CA LYS A 24 -3.13 -6.72 12.79
C LYS A 24 -3.56 -7.70 11.69
N LYS A 25 -4.28 -7.22 10.67
CA LYS A 25 -4.87 -8.06 9.63
C LYS A 25 -3.97 -8.27 8.41
N THR A 26 -3.11 -7.32 8.08
CA THR A 26 -2.30 -7.34 6.84
C THR A 26 -0.84 -7.69 7.06
N ALA A 27 -0.26 -7.46 8.25
CA ALA A 27 1.14 -7.82 8.52
C ALA A 27 1.46 -9.31 8.24
N PRO A 28 0.57 -10.29 8.54
CA PRO A 28 0.82 -11.68 8.18
C PRO A 28 0.89 -11.94 6.66
N LEU A 29 0.21 -11.13 5.84
CA LEU A 29 0.20 -11.30 4.38
C LEU A 29 1.57 -11.02 3.78
N THR A 30 2.33 -10.08 4.33
CA THR A 30 3.70 -9.78 3.88
C THR A 30 4.58 -11.02 3.98
N GLY A 31 4.58 -11.70 5.13
CA GLY A 31 5.34 -12.93 5.33
C GLY A 31 4.88 -14.06 4.41
N TYR A 32 3.57 -14.21 4.22
CA TYR A 32 2.99 -15.20 3.31
C TYR A 32 3.46 -15.01 1.85
N TYR A 33 3.39 -13.80 1.31
CA TYR A 33 3.81 -13.53 -0.07
C TYR A 33 5.34 -13.54 -0.24
N TYR A 34 6.09 -13.17 0.80
CA TYR A 34 7.54 -13.30 0.82
C TYR A 34 7.95 -14.76 0.68
N ALA A 35 7.41 -15.65 1.52
CA ALA A 35 7.70 -17.08 1.48
C ALA A 35 7.35 -17.75 0.14
N LYS A 36 6.40 -17.18 -0.60
CA LYS A 36 6.01 -17.64 -1.94
C LYS A 36 6.81 -17.02 -3.08
N GLY A 37 7.78 -16.14 -2.80
CA GLY A 37 8.55 -15.41 -3.82
C GLY A 37 7.71 -14.40 -4.63
N LYS A 38 6.49 -14.07 -4.16
CA LYS A 38 5.53 -13.20 -4.86
C LYS A 38 5.49 -11.78 -4.30
N LEU A 39 6.13 -11.52 -3.16
CA LEU A 39 6.20 -10.17 -2.61
C LEU A 39 7.06 -9.26 -3.50
N ARG A 40 6.55 -8.08 -3.78
CA ARG A 40 7.25 -6.97 -4.45
C ARG A 40 6.96 -5.71 -3.64
N THR A 41 7.99 -4.94 -3.34
CA THR A 41 7.91 -3.72 -2.52
C THR A 41 8.07 -2.51 -3.41
N VAL A 42 7.35 -1.43 -3.10
CA VAL A 42 7.38 -0.13 -3.77
C VAL A 42 7.46 0.95 -2.69
N ASP A 43 8.26 2.00 -2.91
CA ASP A 43 8.33 3.12 -1.97
C ASP A 43 7.14 4.06 -2.14
N GLY A 44 6.11 3.89 -1.30
CA GLY A 44 4.90 4.71 -1.33
C GLY A 44 5.08 6.17 -0.89
N MET A 45 6.25 6.56 -0.40
CA MET A 45 6.55 7.94 0.01
C MET A 45 7.20 8.78 -1.10
N ALA A 46 7.56 8.16 -2.23
CA ALA A 46 8.11 8.85 -3.40
C ALA A 46 7.03 9.67 -4.15
N SER A 47 7.45 10.38 -5.20
CA SER A 47 6.50 11.10 -6.07
C SER A 47 5.56 10.12 -6.79
N ILE A 48 4.37 10.60 -7.17
CA ILE A 48 3.37 9.77 -7.89
C ILE A 48 3.98 9.15 -9.16
N ASP A 49 4.77 9.92 -9.91
CA ASP A 49 5.43 9.45 -11.12
C ASP A 49 6.43 8.33 -10.80
N ALA A 50 7.25 8.51 -9.76
CA ALA A 50 8.22 7.50 -9.33
C ALA A 50 7.54 6.19 -8.88
N VAL A 51 6.46 6.29 -8.09
CA VAL A 51 5.65 5.15 -7.65
C VAL A 51 5.04 4.42 -8.84
N THR A 52 4.50 5.18 -9.81
CA THR A 52 3.89 4.64 -11.02
C THR A 52 4.91 3.87 -11.86
N ASP A 53 6.10 4.44 -12.04
CA ASP A 53 7.21 3.80 -12.76
C ASP A 53 7.70 2.53 -12.06
N GLU A 54 7.80 2.54 -10.73
CA GLU A 54 8.23 1.38 -9.96
C GLU A 54 7.22 0.23 -10.07
N ILE A 55 5.92 0.53 -9.96
CA ILE A 55 4.84 -0.44 -10.19
C ILE A 55 4.92 -1.00 -11.62
N GLY A 56 5.12 -0.14 -12.62
CA GLY A 56 5.25 -0.55 -14.02
C GLY A 56 6.40 -1.55 -14.24
N LYS A 57 7.57 -1.29 -13.64
CA LYS A 57 8.74 -2.18 -13.70
C LYS A 57 8.44 -3.55 -13.07
N VAL A 58 7.76 -3.57 -11.92
CA VAL A 58 7.37 -4.81 -11.22
C VAL A 58 6.44 -5.65 -12.11
N LEU A 59 5.44 -5.03 -12.73
CA LEU A 59 4.49 -5.72 -13.62
C LEU A 59 5.17 -6.27 -14.88
N ALA A 60 6.04 -5.47 -15.51
CA ALA A 60 6.79 -5.91 -16.68
C ALA A 60 7.71 -7.11 -16.38
N ALA A 61 8.32 -7.14 -15.20
CA ALA A 61 9.15 -8.27 -14.77
C ALA A 61 8.34 -9.53 -14.46
N ALA A 62 7.09 -9.39 -14.01
CA ALA A 62 6.21 -10.53 -13.68
C ALA A 62 5.53 -11.16 -14.92
N ALA A 63 5.46 -10.43 -16.04
CA ALA A 63 4.90 -10.90 -17.30
C ALA A 63 5.92 -11.64 -18.20
N LYS A 64 7.18 -11.73 -17.76
CA LYS A 64 8.25 -12.53 -18.38
C LYS A 64 8.33 -13.91 -17.74
#